data_AF-A0A8T1SKN5-F1
#
_entry.id   AF-A0A8T1SKN5-F1
#
_cell.length_a   1.000
_cell.length_b   1.000
_cell.length_c   1.000
_cell.angle_alpha   90.00
_cell.angle_beta   90.00
_cell.angle_gamma   90.00
#
_symmetry.space_group_name_H-M   'P 1'
#
loop_
_entity.id
_entity.type
_entity.pdbx_description
1 polymer ?
#
loop_
_entity_poly.entity_id
_entity_poly.type
_entity_poly.pdbx_seq_one_letter_code
_entity_poly.pdbx_strand_id
1 'polypeptide(L)'
;RSAVMSEIEGSRQRDGSSISSRARVCFHCHKQMVFLWPYRCHLCSSVICCDCCVKMSMPFRPCVHLPLSLIKALRLSKEEDSATQDQKSSQLLFEVECWDCSRVPLVFEPHCLAQPLASQRETIMHWPSMDICTKCEQYLLHVLSSQQQCIPPRKRSRSWTETELE
;
A
#
# COMPACT_ATOMS: atom_id res chain seq x y z
N ARG A 1 -21.86 45.62 46.83
CA ARG A 1 -22.63 45.64 45.56
C ARG A 1 -21.78 44.91 44.53
N SER A 2 -21.63 43.61 44.69
CA SER A 2 -22.44 42.54 44.09
C SER A 2 -21.73 42.00 42.85
N ALA A 3 -20.90 40.99 43.08
CA ALA A 3 -20.63 39.96 42.10
C ALA A 3 -21.94 39.22 41.80
N VAL A 4 -22.18 38.90 40.52
CA VAL A 4 -23.23 37.96 40.10
C VAL A 4 -22.54 36.94 39.21
N MET A 5 -22.48 35.71 39.74
CA MET A 5 -22.22 34.46 39.02
C MET A 5 -23.41 34.11 38.12
N SER A 6 -23.30 32.97 37.43
CA SER A 6 -24.39 32.14 36.88
C SER A 6 -24.75 32.50 35.41
N GLU A 7 -24.88 31.57 34.45
CA GLU A 7 -25.20 30.12 34.46
C GLU A 7 -24.64 29.44 33.17
N ILE A 8 -24.20 28.16 33.22
CA ILE A 8 -24.89 26.93 32.73
C ILE A 8 -25.26 26.97 31.23
N GLU A 9 -25.35 25.91 30.44
CA GLU A 9 -25.23 24.47 30.56
C GLU A 9 -25.03 23.99 29.12
N GLY A 10 -24.46 22.81 28.95
CA GLY A 10 -24.37 22.17 27.64
C GLY A 10 -25.73 22.04 26.97
N SER A 11 -25.79 22.38 25.69
CA SER A 11 -26.82 21.88 24.79
C SER A 11 -26.14 21.10 23.67
N ARG A 12 -25.91 19.81 23.95
CA ARG A 12 -25.83 18.77 22.92
C ARG A 12 -27.21 18.64 22.31
N GLN A 13 -27.50 19.43 21.28
CA GLN A 13 -28.73 19.25 20.52
C GLN A 13 -28.44 18.39 19.29
N ARG A 14 -28.74 17.10 19.44
CA ARG A 14 -28.99 16.17 18.35
C ARG A 14 -30.44 16.36 17.94
N ASP A 15 -30.72 17.07 16.87
CA ASP A 15 -31.77 16.65 15.92
C ASP A 15 -31.63 17.40 14.60
N GLY A 16 -31.77 16.66 13.52
CA GLY A 16 -31.51 17.08 12.16
C GLY A 16 -31.63 15.88 11.25
N SER A 17 -32.82 15.28 11.27
CA SER A 17 -33.29 14.28 10.32
C SER A 17 -33.36 14.85 8.90
N SER A 18 -32.20 15.22 8.34
CA SER A 18 -32.03 15.37 6.91
C SER A 18 -31.43 14.07 6.41
N ILE A 19 -32.09 13.43 5.46
CA ILE A 19 -31.45 12.49 4.54
C ILE A 19 -30.58 13.34 3.59
N SER A 20 -29.68 14.15 4.17
CA SER A 20 -28.54 14.68 3.45
C SER A 20 -27.60 13.49 3.36
N SER A 21 -27.43 12.95 2.17
CA SER A 21 -26.36 12.00 1.87
C SER A 21 -25.07 12.57 2.44
N ARG A 22 -24.65 12.11 3.64
CA ARG A 22 -23.46 12.62 4.33
C ARG A 22 -22.31 12.47 3.35
N ALA A 23 -21.91 13.57 2.71
CA ALA A 23 -20.80 13.58 1.79
C ALA A 23 -19.59 13.02 2.54
N ARG A 24 -19.06 11.90 2.06
CA ARG A 24 -17.90 11.29 2.73
C ARG A 24 -16.67 12.08 2.32
N VAL A 25 -15.89 12.51 3.30
CA VAL A 25 -14.69 13.31 3.07
C VAL A 25 -13.47 12.38 3.09
N CYS A 26 -12.56 12.54 2.12
CA CYS A 26 -11.31 11.78 2.11
C CYS A 26 -10.45 12.19 3.31
N PHE A 27 -10.00 11.21 4.11
CA PHE A 27 -9.12 11.48 5.26
C PHE A 27 -7.75 12.05 4.86
N HIS A 28 -7.32 11.84 3.61
CA HIS A 28 -6.01 12.27 3.15
C HIS A 28 -6.03 13.65 2.46
N CYS A 29 -6.88 13.82 1.43
CA CYS A 29 -6.92 15.05 0.64
C CYS A 29 -8.08 15.99 1.01
N HIS A 30 -8.92 15.62 1.99
CA HIS A 30 -10.11 16.38 2.41
C HIS A 30 -11.12 16.70 1.30
N LYS A 31 -10.98 16.08 0.13
CA LYS A 31 -11.94 16.19 -0.97
C LYS A 31 -13.24 15.50 -0.60
N GLN A 32 -14.36 16.18 -0.86
CA GLN A 32 -15.68 15.57 -0.74
C GLN A 32 -15.90 14.55 -1.86
N MET A 33 -16.24 13.33 -1.48
CA MET A 33 -16.64 12.26 -2.39
C MET A 33 -18.16 12.33 -2.53
N VAL A 34 -18.61 13.12 -3.49
CA VAL A 34 -20.01 13.18 -3.90
C VAL A 34 -20.16 12.15 -5.02
N PHE A 35 -20.99 11.13 -4.84
CA PHE A 35 -21.24 10.01 -5.78
C PHE A 35 -20.14 8.95 -5.95
N LEU A 36 -18.93 9.14 -5.44
CA LEU A 36 -17.89 8.09 -5.48
C LEU A 36 -18.05 7.09 -4.31
N TRP A 37 -17.91 5.80 -4.64
CA TRP A 37 -17.74 4.76 -3.63
C TRP A 37 -16.41 4.99 -2.91
N PRO A 38 -16.44 5.19 -1.59
CA PRO A 38 -15.22 5.42 -0.83
C PRO A 38 -14.47 4.12 -0.59
N TYR A 39 -13.14 4.19 -0.57
CA TYR A 39 -12.29 3.07 -0.17
C TYR A 39 -12.01 3.12 1.32
N ARG A 40 -11.75 1.96 1.93
CA ARG A 40 -11.33 1.85 3.33
C ARG A 40 -9.92 1.26 3.36
N CYS A 41 -8.98 2.00 3.93
CA CYS A 41 -7.62 1.50 4.12
C CYS A 41 -7.63 0.29 5.07
N HIS A 42 -7.04 -0.83 4.65
CA HIS A 42 -6.96 -2.05 5.43
C HIS A 42 -6.10 -1.89 6.70
N LEU A 43 -5.12 -0.99 6.67
CA LEU A 43 -4.15 -0.81 7.77
C LEU A 43 -4.63 0.19 8.82
N CYS A 44 -5.04 1.40 8.40
CA CYS A 44 -5.46 2.45 9.33
C CYS A 44 -6.99 2.62 9.44
N SER A 45 -7.78 1.82 8.71
CA SER A 45 -9.24 1.90 8.69
C SER A 45 -9.83 3.24 8.24
N SER A 46 -9.02 4.19 7.76
CA SER A 46 -9.47 5.49 7.25
C SER A 46 -10.25 5.35 5.94
N VAL A 47 -11.22 6.24 5.74
CA VAL A 47 -12.01 6.37 4.50
C VAL A 47 -11.27 7.30 3.53
N ILE A 48 -11.02 6.85 2.30
CA ILE A 48 -10.20 7.56 1.31
C ILE A 48 -10.84 7.55 -0.08
N CYS A 49 -10.46 8.52 -0.93
CA CYS A 49 -10.86 8.56 -2.35
C CYS A 49 -9.95 7.67 -3.21
N CYS A 50 -10.36 7.42 -4.45
CA CYS A 50 -9.60 6.64 -5.43
C CYS A 50 -8.16 7.16 -5.62
N ASP A 51 -7.98 8.47 -5.69
CA ASP A 51 -6.66 9.09 -5.90
C ASP A 51 -5.71 8.90 -4.71
N CYS A 52 -6.26 8.69 -3.51
CA CYS A 52 -5.49 8.44 -2.30
C CYS A 52 -5.40 6.95 -1.96
N CYS A 53 -5.98 6.09 -2.80
CA CYS A 53 -6.03 4.66 -2.65
C CYS A 53 -4.93 3.99 -3.47
N VAL A 54 -4.23 3.04 -2.86
CA VAL A 54 -3.19 2.22 -3.46
C VAL A 54 -3.55 0.76 -3.22
N LYS A 55 -3.50 -0.03 -4.29
CA LYS A 55 -3.73 -1.46 -4.26
C LYS A 55 -2.41 -2.14 -3.87
N MET A 56 -2.44 -2.86 -2.76
CA MET A 56 -1.31 -3.62 -2.24
C MET A 56 -1.55 -5.11 -2.47
N SER A 57 -0.66 -5.79 -3.19
CA SER A 57 -0.81 -7.21 -3.58
C SER A 57 0.35 -8.07 -3.08
N MET A 58 0.04 -9.30 -2.67
CA MET A 58 1.00 -10.29 -2.14
C MET A 58 0.66 -11.70 -2.62
N PRO A 59 1.63 -12.63 -2.73
CA PRO A 59 1.38 -14.01 -3.13
C PRO A 59 0.29 -14.71 -2.30
N PHE A 60 0.31 -14.50 -0.99
CA PHE A 60 -0.68 -15.06 -0.07
C PHE A 60 -1.12 -14.01 0.95
N ARG A 61 -2.40 -14.06 1.37
CA ARG A 61 -2.95 -13.15 2.40
C ARG A 61 -2.17 -13.17 3.72
N PRO A 62 -1.72 -14.34 4.24
CA PRO A 62 -0.98 -14.39 5.50
C PRO A 62 0.40 -13.72 5.42
N CYS A 63 0.92 -13.43 4.22
CA CYS A 63 2.23 -12.81 4.05
C CYS A 63 2.31 -11.40 4.67
N VAL A 64 1.18 -10.76 4.98
CA VAL A 64 1.16 -9.50 5.73
C VAL A 64 1.68 -9.64 7.16
N HIS A 65 1.68 -10.86 7.72
CA HIS A 65 2.20 -11.15 9.05
C HIS A 65 3.66 -11.63 9.02
N LEU A 66 4.28 -11.75 7.84
CA LEU A 66 5.67 -12.13 7.75
C LEU A 66 6.56 -11.02 8.31
N PRO A 67 7.72 -11.39 8.92
CA PRO A 67 8.74 -10.42 9.25
C PRO A 67 9.07 -9.55 8.03
N LEU A 68 9.11 -8.24 8.25
CA LEU A 68 9.37 -7.26 7.18
C LEU A 68 10.73 -7.49 6.49
N SER A 69 11.68 -8.14 7.17
CA SER A 69 12.97 -8.55 6.60
C SER A 69 12.85 -9.54 5.44
N LEU A 70 11.76 -10.32 5.40
CA LEU A 70 11.44 -11.27 4.34
C LEU A 70 10.58 -10.64 3.24
N ILE A 71 10.32 -9.33 3.28
CA ILE A 71 9.48 -8.66 2.30
C ILE A 71 10.35 -7.75 1.42
N LYS A 72 10.06 -7.74 0.11
CA LYS A 72 10.63 -6.79 -0.86
C LYS A 72 9.51 -5.95 -1.44
N ALA A 73 9.56 -4.64 -1.24
CA ALA A 73 8.59 -3.72 -1.85
C ALA A 73 8.88 -3.48 -3.32
N LEU A 74 7.84 -3.53 -4.14
CA LEU A 74 7.84 -3.24 -5.57
C LEU A 74 6.76 -2.22 -5.84
N ARG A 75 7.10 -1.10 -6.50
CA ARG A 75 6.18 0.04 -6.67
C ARG A 75 5.97 0.35 -8.15
N LEU A 76 4.72 0.41 -8.55
CA LEU A 76 4.30 0.94 -9.84
C LEU A 76 3.99 2.44 -9.70
N SER A 77 4.62 3.27 -10.52
CA SER A 77 4.42 4.72 -10.54
C SER A 77 3.73 5.16 -11.82
N LYS A 78 2.84 6.15 -11.71
CA LYS A 78 2.13 6.79 -12.84
C LYS A 78 2.97 7.86 -13.57
N GLU A 79 4.10 8.27 -13.00
CA GLU A 79 4.78 9.54 -13.30
C GLU A 79 6.07 9.36 -14.14
N GLU A 80 6.09 8.45 -15.11
CA GLU A 80 7.24 8.32 -16.01
C GLU A 80 6.79 8.27 -17.48
N ASP A 81 7.64 8.76 -18.39
CA ASP A 81 7.40 8.71 -19.83
C ASP A 81 6.96 7.32 -20.26
N SER A 82 6.03 7.23 -21.22
CA SER A 82 5.45 5.96 -21.66
C SER A 82 6.49 4.90 -22.03
N ALA A 83 7.64 5.32 -22.57
CA ALA A 83 8.74 4.42 -22.92
C ALA A 83 9.54 3.90 -21.70
N THR A 84 9.76 4.71 -20.65
CA THR A 84 10.49 4.28 -19.45
C THR A 84 9.59 3.53 -18.47
N GLN A 85 8.30 3.85 -18.47
CA GLN A 85 7.28 3.14 -17.69
C GLN A 85 7.16 1.66 -18.12
N ASP A 86 7.17 1.39 -19.42
CA ASP A 86 7.08 0.01 -19.96
C ASP A 86 8.31 -0.82 -19.57
N GLN A 87 9.50 -0.24 -19.64
CA GLN A 87 10.75 -0.90 -19.23
C GLN A 87 10.76 -1.23 -17.74
N LYS A 88 10.39 -0.28 -16.88
CA LYS A 88 10.35 -0.47 -15.42
C LYS A 88 9.27 -1.47 -15.00
N SER A 89 8.12 -1.43 -15.68
CA SER A 89 7.03 -2.39 -15.46
C SER A 89 7.45 -3.80 -15.86
N SER A 90 8.13 -3.96 -17.00
CA SER A 90 8.68 -5.24 -17.46
C SER A 90 9.73 -5.78 -16.49
N GLN A 91 10.59 -4.91 -15.95
CA GLN A 91 11.59 -5.30 -14.95
C GLN A 91 10.93 -5.76 -13.64
N LEU A 92 9.86 -5.08 -13.19
CA LEU A 92 9.06 -5.50 -12.03
C LEU A 92 8.44 -6.87 -12.29
N LEU A 93 7.78 -7.06 -13.43
CA LEU A 93 7.14 -8.33 -13.79
C LEU A 93 8.16 -9.47 -13.79
N PHE A 94 9.35 -9.24 -14.34
CA PHE A 94 10.44 -10.22 -14.30
C PHE A 94 10.90 -10.53 -12.86
N GLU A 95 11.05 -9.52 -11.99
CA GLU A 95 11.39 -9.75 -10.59
C GLU A 95 10.32 -10.58 -9.83
N VAL A 96 9.07 -10.41 -10.23
CA VAL A 96 7.91 -11.10 -9.65
C VAL A 96 7.80 -12.54 -10.17
N GLU A 97 8.07 -12.77 -11.46
CA GLU A 97 8.02 -14.08 -12.11
C GLU A 97 9.23 -14.96 -11.75
N CYS A 98 10.42 -14.37 -11.67
CA CYS A 98 11.67 -15.07 -11.34
C CYS A 98 11.95 -15.10 -9.83
N TRP A 99 10.93 -14.94 -9.00
CA TRP A 99 11.08 -14.84 -7.56
C TRP A 99 11.60 -16.16 -6.94
N ASP A 100 12.78 -16.11 -6.30
CA ASP A 100 13.51 -17.26 -5.74
C ASP A 100 13.06 -17.71 -4.34
N CYS A 101 11.84 -17.34 -3.93
CA CYS A 101 11.26 -17.62 -2.61
C CYS A 101 12.00 -17.01 -1.40
N SER A 102 13.10 -16.26 -1.59
CA SER A 102 13.90 -15.72 -0.48
C SER A 102 13.26 -14.49 0.20
N ARG A 103 12.51 -13.69 -0.57
CA ARG A 103 11.83 -12.46 -0.11
C ARG A 103 10.48 -12.25 -0.76
N VAL A 104 9.40 -12.34 -0.02
CA VAL A 104 8.05 -12.17 -0.54
C VAL A 104 7.87 -10.79 -1.20
N PRO A 105 7.52 -10.74 -2.50
CA PRO A 105 7.28 -9.49 -3.21
C PRO A 105 5.96 -8.84 -2.79
N LEU A 106 6.04 -7.59 -2.32
CA LEU A 106 4.91 -6.74 -1.95
C LEU A 106 4.73 -5.65 -3.00
N VAL A 107 3.69 -5.79 -3.83
CA VAL A 107 3.47 -4.91 -4.99
C VAL A 107 2.48 -3.81 -4.65
N PHE A 108 2.84 -2.56 -4.92
CA PHE A 108 2.01 -1.37 -4.75
C PHE A 108 1.62 -0.79 -6.11
N GLU A 109 0.33 -0.60 -6.32
CA GLU A 109 -0.25 -0.11 -7.58
C GLU A 109 -1.29 1.00 -7.31
N PRO A 110 -1.14 2.21 -7.86
CA PRO A 110 -2.16 3.26 -7.75
C PRO A 110 -3.49 2.85 -8.39
N HIS A 111 -4.62 3.14 -7.75
CA HIS A 111 -5.95 2.75 -8.29
C HIS A 111 -6.34 3.49 -9.58
N CYS A 112 -5.81 4.70 -9.81
CA CYS A 112 -6.17 5.56 -10.94
C CYS A 112 -5.16 5.47 -12.12
N LEU A 113 -4.47 4.34 -12.28
CA LEU A 113 -3.60 4.09 -13.43
C LEU A 113 -4.46 3.92 -14.69
N ALA A 114 -4.24 4.81 -15.67
CA ALA A 114 -5.06 4.95 -16.87
C ALA A 114 -4.83 3.85 -17.92
N GLN A 115 -3.75 3.07 -17.79
CA GLN A 115 -3.51 1.93 -18.65
C GLN A 115 -3.26 0.68 -17.82
N PRO A 116 -3.98 -0.42 -18.14
CA PRO A 116 -3.79 -1.64 -17.42
C PRO A 116 -2.50 -2.31 -17.89
N LEU A 117 -1.55 -2.45 -16.98
CA LEU A 117 -0.79 -3.70 -16.90
C LEU A 117 -1.73 -4.91 -16.70
N ALA A 118 -3.05 -4.74 -16.57
CA ALA A 118 -4.04 -5.83 -16.55
C ALA A 118 -3.92 -6.77 -17.75
N SER A 119 -3.52 -6.29 -18.93
CA SER A 119 -3.26 -7.17 -20.09
C SER A 119 -2.03 -8.08 -19.89
N GLN A 120 -1.03 -7.65 -19.11
CA GLN A 120 0.16 -8.45 -18.76
C GLN A 120 0.05 -9.16 -17.38
N ARG A 121 -1.00 -8.89 -16.61
CA ARG A 121 -1.25 -9.49 -15.27
C ARG A 121 -1.93 -10.84 -15.33
N GLU A 122 -2.65 -11.14 -16.41
CA GLU A 122 -3.49 -12.35 -16.52
C GLU A 122 -2.67 -13.64 -16.40
N THR A 123 -1.40 -13.62 -16.81
CA THR A 123 -0.58 -14.84 -16.84
C THR A 123 0.07 -15.16 -15.49
N ILE A 124 0.32 -14.18 -14.61
CA ILE A 124 1.26 -14.39 -13.50
C ILE A 124 0.66 -14.13 -12.11
N MET A 125 -0.42 -13.34 -11.92
CA MET A 125 -0.70 -12.81 -10.58
C MET A 125 -2.20 -12.76 -10.18
N HIS A 126 -2.80 -13.91 -9.87
CA HIS A 126 -4.05 -14.01 -9.07
C HIS A 126 -3.86 -13.67 -7.58
N TRP A 127 -2.87 -12.83 -7.28
CA TRP A 127 -2.50 -12.49 -5.92
C TRP A 127 -3.63 -11.74 -5.21
N PRO A 128 -3.92 -12.10 -3.95
CA PRO A 128 -4.82 -11.32 -3.13
C PRO A 128 -4.32 -9.88 -3.02
N SER A 129 -5.25 -8.94 -3.09
CA SER A 129 -4.99 -7.51 -2.99
C SER A 129 -5.82 -6.87 -1.90
N MET A 130 -5.32 -5.78 -1.36
CA MET A 130 -6.00 -4.96 -0.36
C MET A 130 -5.78 -3.48 -0.65
N ASP A 131 -6.77 -2.69 -0.27
CA ASP A 131 -6.75 -1.25 -0.44
C ASP A 131 -6.05 -0.61 0.76
N ILE A 132 -5.04 0.22 0.50
CA ILE A 132 -4.37 1.01 1.53
C ILE A 132 -4.30 2.48 1.11
N CYS A 133 -4.11 3.38 2.08
CA CYS A 133 -3.86 4.78 1.76
C CYS A 133 -2.40 5.04 1.40
N THR A 134 -2.14 6.09 0.62
CA THR A 134 -0.78 6.56 0.26
C THR A 134 0.12 6.82 1.48
N LYS A 135 -0.44 7.25 2.62
CA LYS A 135 0.32 7.39 3.89
C LYS A 135 0.83 6.05 4.40
N CYS A 136 -0.01 5.01 4.37
CA CYS A 136 0.40 3.66 4.79
C CYS A 136 1.37 3.02 3.81
N GLU A 137 1.20 3.26 2.50
CA GLU A 137 2.18 2.88 1.48
C GLU A 137 3.55 3.47 1.82
N GLN A 138 3.64 4.79 2.00
CA GLN A 138 4.90 5.48 2.32
C GLN A 138 5.54 4.95 3.61
N TYR A 139 4.74 4.69 4.63
CA TYR A 139 5.22 4.08 5.88
C TYR A 139 5.85 2.71 5.62
N LEU A 140 5.16 1.83 4.88
CA LEU A 140 5.70 0.51 4.56
C LEU A 140 6.98 0.60 3.73
N LEU A 141 7.01 1.45 2.72
CA LEU A 141 8.21 1.67 1.89
C LEU A 141 9.40 2.13 2.73
N HIS A 142 9.19 3.05 3.68
CA HIS A 142 10.23 3.54 4.58
C HIS A 142 10.77 2.44 5.53
N VAL A 143 9.88 1.64 6.10
CA VAL A 143 10.28 0.55 7.02
C VAL A 143 10.98 -0.60 6.27
N LEU A 144 10.61 -0.85 5.02
CA LEU A 144 11.23 -1.89 4.18
C LEU A 144 12.59 -1.46 3.63
N SER A 145 12.75 -0.18 3.26
CA SER A 145 14.02 0.35 2.76
C SER A 145 15.08 0.45 3.86
N SER A 146 14.70 0.91 5.06
CA SER A 146 15.60 0.99 6.22
C SER A 146 16.17 -0.39 6.61
N GLN A 147 15.38 -1.46 6.49
CA GLN A 147 15.86 -2.82 6.76
C GLN A 147 16.84 -3.36 5.71
N GLN A 148 16.68 -2.99 4.44
CA GLN A 148 17.62 -3.39 3.39
C GLN A 148 19.03 -2.82 3.59
N GLN A 149 19.16 -1.69 4.29
CA GLN A 149 20.45 -1.10 4.64
C GLN A 149 21.13 -1.79 5.83
N CYS A 150 20.37 -2.49 6.69
CA CYS A 150 20.91 -3.19 7.86
C CYS A 150 21.29 -4.65 7.59
N ILE A 151 20.99 -5.19 6.40
CA ILE A 151 21.36 -6.55 6.03
C ILE A 151 22.73 -6.47 5.34
N PRO A 152 23.84 -6.92 5.98
CA PRO A 152 25.11 -6.97 5.30
C PRO A 152 24.94 -7.83 4.03
N PRO A 153 25.49 -7.42 2.88
CA PRO A 153 25.46 -8.25 1.69
C PRO A 153 26.04 -9.61 2.10
N ARG A 154 25.24 -10.68 1.96
CA ARG A 154 25.74 -12.03 2.22
C ARG A 154 26.99 -12.17 1.38
N LYS A 155 28.17 -12.22 2.03
CA LYS A 155 29.34 -12.82 1.41
C LYS A 155 28.86 -14.21 1.03
N ARG A 156 28.81 -14.47 -0.27
CA ARG A 156 28.51 -15.79 -0.81
C ARG A 156 29.54 -16.74 -0.18
N SER A 157 29.17 -17.43 0.90
CA SER A 157 30.01 -18.48 1.49
C SER A 157 30.14 -19.56 0.43
N ARG A 158 31.24 -19.51 -0.32
CA ARG A 158 31.74 -20.67 -1.04
C ARG A 158 32.52 -21.50 -0.01
N SER A 159 31.87 -22.49 0.54
CA SER A 159 32.50 -23.60 1.26
C SER A 159 31.57 -24.80 1.15
N TRP A 160 31.99 -26.03 0.92
CA TRP A 160 33.18 -26.70 0.37
C TRP A 160 32.68 -28.15 0.28
N THR A 161 32.92 -28.87 -0.82
CA THR A 161 33.12 -30.32 -0.74
C THR A 161 34.21 -30.68 -1.71
N GLU A 162 35.42 -30.70 -1.17
CA GLU A 162 36.49 -31.60 -1.59
C GLU A 162 36.00 -33.03 -1.27
N THR A 163 35.91 -33.88 -2.29
CA THR A 163 36.09 -35.32 -2.14
C THR A 163 36.74 -35.80 -3.42
N GLU A 164 38.00 -36.19 -3.27
CA GLU A 164 38.80 -36.97 -4.22
C GLU A 164 38.07 -38.26 -4.62
N LEU A 165 38.27 -38.69 -5.87
CA LEU A 165 38.40 -40.12 -6.20
C LEU A 165 39.02 -40.26 -7.60
N GLU A 166 40.26 -40.78 -7.58
CA GLU A 166 41.04 -41.55 -8.58
C GLU A 166 41.00 -41.18 -10.07
#